data_AF-A0A3M1ZZ57-F1
#
_entry.id   AF-A0A3M1ZZ57-F1
#
_cell.length_a   1.000
_cell.length_b   1.000
_cell.length_c   1.000
_cell.angle_alpha   90.00
_cell.angle_beta   90.00
_cell.angle_gamma   90.00
#
_symmetry.space_group_name_H-M   'P 1'
#
loop_
_entity.id
_entity.type
_entity.pdbx_description
1 polymer ?
#
loop_
_entity_poly.entity_id
_entity_poly.type
_entity_poly.pdbx_seq_one_letter_code
_entity_poly.pdbx_strand_id
1 'polypeptide(L)'
;MATTRAPILARLACLAIPWVGGGCGEGDSASTETGSTAGTSDATEGSTASPTGTAGSASSGSTAATSTTGATSQTTSATGTTGEPTDPPEVLLPRVGLVPAEVGVVVNDADPSSQAVADAFVAARGIPAENVVHVSLPVQAVADPADFAAAKAETDALPDTVQALVLAWTQPYRAGCQSIASAFALGYDEAYCGGMNGCGTTPASPYFDHPTTRPWTDLGIRPTMMLAGVSTDAVLATIDRGVAADGTAPPGDGYLVRTTDAARSVRWPVFEQTVDLFDHPGGLALTYVDNADGMGSNTIEDAQDVMFYFTGLANVPGIDTNTYRPGALADHLTSFAGQVPTAGGQMSAAAWLEAGVTASYGSVTEPCNYVEKFPNTKVLLAHYFRGATAIEAYWKSVEWPGQGNFVGEPLAAPYRATVVDWDPATHLLSITTTLLEPGADYVIESADAETGPWTEVLSGSVPYPVEITLEVPDATAPFYRLRKSAP
;
A
#
# COMPACT_ATOMS: atom_id res chain seq x y z
N MET A 1 24.45 25.76 39.16
CA MET A 1 25.47 24.78 38.75
C MET A 1 24.73 23.58 38.20
N ALA A 2 25.15 23.18 37.00
CA ALA A 2 24.40 22.37 36.04
C ALA A 2 23.94 21.00 36.58
N THR A 3 22.64 20.75 36.44
CA THR A 3 22.08 19.39 36.35
C THR A 3 21.75 19.16 34.88
N THR A 4 22.70 18.56 34.16
CA THR A 4 22.52 18.03 32.81
C THR A 4 21.42 16.99 32.83
N ARG A 5 20.25 17.35 32.27
CA ARG A 5 19.20 16.40 31.88
C ARG A 5 19.71 15.65 30.64
N ALA A 6 19.71 14.32 30.70
CA ALA A 6 19.97 13.45 29.56
C ALA A 6 18.81 13.56 28.55
N PRO A 7 19.05 13.43 27.23
CA PRO A 7 17.99 13.49 26.23
C PRO A 7 17.07 12.26 26.31
N ILE A 8 15.77 12.51 26.16
CA ILE A 8 14.66 11.56 26.37
C ILE A 8 14.67 10.37 25.37
N LEU A 9 15.45 10.43 24.28
CA LEU A 9 15.63 9.31 23.35
C LEU A 9 16.51 8.16 23.86
N ALA A 10 17.17 8.29 25.02
CA ALA A 10 17.96 7.20 25.61
C ALA A 10 17.12 6.06 26.24
N ARG A 11 15.78 6.19 26.34
CA ARG A 11 14.92 5.16 26.96
C ARG A 11 14.51 4.02 26.03
N LEU A 12 14.78 4.10 24.73
CA LEU A 12 14.54 3.01 23.77
C LEU A 12 15.73 2.02 23.63
N ALA A 13 16.87 2.29 24.26
CA ALA A 13 18.11 1.52 24.08
C ALA A 13 18.28 0.29 25.00
N CYS A 14 17.25 -0.18 25.71
CA CYS A 14 17.40 -1.21 26.74
C CYS A 14 16.44 -2.38 26.57
N LEU A 15 16.56 -3.11 25.46
CA LEU A 15 16.02 -4.46 25.29
C LEU A 15 16.96 -5.24 24.35
N ALA A 16 18.13 -5.58 24.87
CA ALA A 16 19.00 -6.58 24.26
C ALA A 16 18.53 -7.97 24.72
N ILE A 17 17.98 -8.75 23.79
CA ILE A 17 17.64 -10.17 23.99
C ILE A 17 18.95 -10.98 24.01
N PRO A 18 19.17 -11.87 25.00
CA PRO A 18 20.37 -12.69 25.05
C PRO A 18 20.30 -13.83 24.02
N TRP A 19 21.25 -13.80 23.09
CA TRP A 19 21.61 -14.89 22.20
C TRP A 19 22.14 -16.07 23.03
N VAL A 20 21.52 -17.25 22.95
CA VAL A 20 22.04 -18.50 23.54
C VAL A 20 22.42 -19.46 22.42
N GLY A 21 23.65 -19.95 22.54
CA GLY A 21 24.37 -20.72 21.54
C GLY A 21 23.78 -22.09 21.23
N GLY A 22 24.17 -22.57 20.05
CA GLY A 22 23.76 -23.85 19.50
C GLY A 22 24.37 -25.07 20.17
N GLY A 23 23.79 -26.22 19.82
CA GLY A 23 24.31 -27.54 20.07
C GLY A 23 23.90 -28.47 18.93
N CYS A 24 24.89 -29.02 18.23
CA CYS A 24 24.73 -30.07 17.23
C CYS A 24 24.33 -31.40 17.90
N GLY A 25 23.54 -32.21 17.19
CA GLY A 25 23.28 -33.60 17.54
C GLY A 25 22.68 -34.36 16.35
N GLU A 26 23.45 -35.31 15.82
CA GLU A 26 23.19 -36.19 14.68
C GLU A 26 22.16 -37.31 14.94
N GLY A 27 21.68 -37.89 13.83
CA GLY A 27 21.09 -39.24 13.73
C GLY A 27 19.54 -39.24 13.71
N ASP A 28 18.83 -40.05 12.95
CA ASP A 28 19.20 -41.14 12.05
C ASP A 28 17.97 -41.45 11.15
N SER A 29 18.27 -42.25 10.14
CA SER A 29 17.56 -42.73 8.95
C SER A 29 16.19 -43.43 9.06
N ALA A 30 15.59 -43.62 7.86
CA ALA A 30 14.60 -44.63 7.42
C ALA A 30 13.09 -44.29 7.55
N SER A 31 12.16 -44.68 6.68
CA SER A 31 12.06 -45.15 5.28
C SER A 31 10.60 -45.61 5.06
N THR A 32 9.99 -45.32 3.89
CA THR A 32 8.87 -46.08 3.23
C THR A 32 7.52 -46.15 3.99
N GLU A 33 6.31 -46.25 3.41
CA GLU A 33 5.82 -46.69 2.09
C GLU A 33 4.31 -46.32 1.95
N THR A 34 3.89 -45.98 0.72
CA THR A 34 2.63 -46.31 0.00
C THR A 34 1.21 -46.25 0.58
N GLY A 35 0.33 -45.64 -0.24
CA GLY A 35 -1.03 -46.11 -0.61
C GLY A 35 -2.21 -45.32 0.00
N SER A 36 -3.38 -45.13 -0.60
CA SER A 36 -3.93 -45.33 -1.95
C SER A 36 -5.40 -44.84 -1.90
N THR A 37 -5.82 -44.10 -2.93
CA THR A 37 -7.15 -44.08 -3.59
C THR A 37 -8.49 -43.81 -2.85
N ALA A 38 -9.13 -42.72 -3.31
CA ALA A 38 -10.43 -42.65 -4.01
C ALA A 38 -11.77 -42.77 -3.27
N GLY A 39 -12.69 -41.86 -3.64
CA GLY A 39 -14.14 -41.97 -3.39
C GLY A 39 -14.93 -40.73 -3.81
N THR A 40 -15.42 -40.73 -5.05
CA THR A 40 -16.36 -39.78 -5.71
C THR A 40 -17.84 -39.97 -5.32
N SER A 41 -18.63 -38.90 -5.33
CA SER A 41 -20.01 -38.75 -5.90
C SER A 41 -20.53 -37.33 -5.54
N ASP A 42 -20.90 -36.43 -6.46
CA ASP A 42 -22.10 -36.33 -7.33
C ASP A 42 -23.43 -36.41 -6.51
N ALA A 43 -24.48 -35.59 -6.68
CA ALA A 43 -24.88 -34.69 -7.74
C ALA A 43 -26.08 -33.77 -7.35
N THR A 44 -26.24 -32.68 -8.12
CA THR A 44 -27.44 -32.01 -8.72
C THR A 44 -28.68 -31.44 -7.97
N GLU A 45 -29.06 -30.25 -8.50
CA GLU A 45 -30.40 -29.68 -8.80
C GLU A 45 -31.35 -29.30 -7.64
N GLY A 46 -32.06 -28.16 -7.63
CA GLY A 46 -32.30 -27.09 -8.59
C GLY A 46 -33.49 -26.20 -8.15
N SER A 47 -33.82 -25.20 -8.99
CA SER A 47 -35.13 -24.52 -9.12
C SER A 47 -35.40 -23.17 -8.41
N THR A 48 -35.33 -22.11 -9.23
CA THR A 48 -36.36 -21.06 -9.51
C THR A 48 -37.23 -20.46 -8.38
N ALA A 49 -37.26 -19.12 -8.29
CA ALA A 49 -38.37 -18.27 -8.77
C ALA A 49 -38.30 -16.83 -8.21
N SER A 50 -38.39 -15.83 -9.09
CA SER A 50 -38.88 -14.48 -8.76
C SER A 50 -40.41 -14.47 -8.67
N PRO A 51 -41.02 -13.45 -8.06
CA PRO A 51 -41.63 -12.42 -8.92
C PRO A 51 -41.53 -10.96 -8.40
N THR A 52 -41.56 -10.08 -9.41
CA THR A 52 -41.98 -8.67 -9.51
C THR A 52 -42.77 -8.00 -8.37
N GLY A 53 -42.52 -6.70 -8.15
CA GLY A 53 -43.52 -5.79 -7.57
C GLY A 53 -43.10 -4.37 -7.19
N THR A 54 -43.22 -3.45 -8.16
CA THR A 54 -43.80 -2.09 -8.01
C THR A 54 -43.02 -0.91 -7.40
N ALA A 55 -42.85 0.08 -8.29
CA ALA A 55 -42.72 1.53 -8.15
C ALA A 55 -43.14 2.21 -6.83
N GLY A 56 -42.31 3.18 -6.42
CA GLY A 56 -42.65 4.26 -5.50
C GLY A 56 -41.73 5.46 -5.73
N SER A 57 -42.22 6.43 -6.50
CA SER A 57 -41.59 7.74 -6.71
C SER A 57 -41.86 8.64 -5.50
N ALA A 58 -40.84 9.31 -4.98
CA ALA A 58 -41.00 10.46 -4.08
C ALA A 58 -39.83 11.43 -4.21
N SER A 59 -40.09 12.54 -4.90
CA SER A 59 -39.28 13.74 -4.93
C SER A 59 -39.60 14.65 -3.73
N SER A 60 -38.58 15.15 -3.05
CA SER A 60 -38.52 16.46 -2.36
C SER A 60 -37.19 16.44 -1.60
N GLY A 61 -36.21 17.30 -1.83
CA GLY A 61 -36.27 18.75 -1.93
C GLY A 61 -35.13 19.21 -1.00
N SER A 62 -33.96 19.51 -1.55
CA SER A 62 -32.84 20.05 -0.78
C SER A 62 -32.48 21.42 -1.33
N THR A 63 -32.68 22.40 -0.45
CA THR A 63 -32.50 23.82 -0.64
C THR A 63 -31.01 24.13 -0.77
N ALA A 64 -30.65 24.81 -1.86
CA ALA A 64 -29.35 25.43 -2.03
C ALA A 64 -29.17 26.55 -0.99
N ALA A 65 -28.04 26.53 -0.29
CA ALA A 65 -27.51 27.68 0.44
C ALA A 65 -26.12 28.00 -0.11
N THR A 66 -26.10 28.98 -0.99
CA THR A 66 -24.93 29.69 -1.50
C THR A 66 -24.30 30.50 -0.35
N SER A 67 -23.01 30.31 -0.09
CA SER A 67 -22.20 31.31 0.62
C SER A 67 -20.95 31.66 -0.19
N THR A 68 -21.13 32.70 -1.00
CA THR A 68 -20.07 33.50 -1.60
C THR A 68 -19.44 34.38 -0.53
N THR A 69 -18.13 34.29 -0.30
CA THR A 69 -17.37 35.42 0.25
C THR A 69 -15.97 35.43 -0.33
N GLY A 70 -15.71 36.42 -1.18
CA GLY A 70 -14.37 36.79 -1.62
C GLY A 70 -13.82 37.98 -0.82
N ALA A 71 -12.48 38.10 -0.88
CA ALA A 71 -11.63 39.20 -0.44
C ALA A 71 -11.59 39.45 1.09
N THR A 72 -10.44 39.67 1.73
CA THR A 72 -9.39 40.61 1.34
C THR A 72 -8.13 40.34 2.18
N SER A 73 -6.97 40.34 1.54
CA SER A 73 -5.67 40.39 2.22
C SER A 73 -5.55 41.70 3.00
N GLN A 74 -5.33 41.63 4.31
CA GLN A 74 -4.81 42.75 5.10
C GLN A 74 -3.49 42.34 5.72
N THR A 75 -2.44 42.99 5.22
CA THR A 75 -1.11 43.01 5.82
C THR A 75 -1.18 43.87 7.08
N THR A 76 -1.19 43.24 8.25
CA THR A 76 -0.90 43.92 9.52
C THR A 76 0.53 43.61 9.93
N SER A 77 1.39 44.60 9.77
CA SER A 77 2.69 44.64 10.43
C SER A 77 2.47 44.69 11.95
N ALA A 78 2.81 43.62 12.65
CA ALA A 78 2.80 43.58 14.10
C ALA A 78 4.21 43.87 14.65
N THR A 79 4.33 45.03 15.27
CA THR A 79 5.42 45.45 16.14
C THR A 79 5.56 44.48 17.32
N GLY A 80 6.79 44.07 17.62
CA GLY A 80 7.12 43.08 18.65
C GLY A 80 6.50 43.39 20.02
N THR A 81 5.75 42.42 20.52
CA THR A 81 5.31 42.34 21.91
C THR A 81 5.87 41.03 22.46
N THR A 82 6.70 41.10 23.49
CA THR A 82 7.28 39.94 24.20
C THR A 82 6.23 39.29 25.12
N GLY A 83 5.10 38.86 24.54
CA GLY A 83 4.11 38.01 25.22
C GLY A 83 4.43 36.54 24.98
N GLU A 84 4.09 35.68 25.94
CA GLU A 84 4.11 34.23 25.72
C GLU A 84 3.17 33.85 24.55
N PRO A 85 3.55 32.88 23.70
CA PRO A 85 2.72 32.46 22.58
C PRO A 85 1.39 31.89 23.10
N THR A 86 0.29 32.33 22.51
CA THR A 86 -1.07 31.87 22.87
C THR A 86 -1.67 30.91 21.85
N ASP A 87 -1.04 30.78 20.69
CA ASP A 87 -1.50 29.96 19.57
C ASP A 87 -0.58 28.75 19.40
N PRO A 88 -1.11 27.58 18.99
CA PRO A 88 -0.28 26.41 18.74
C PRO A 88 0.69 26.67 17.58
N PRO A 89 1.92 26.14 17.64
CA PRO A 89 2.88 26.34 16.58
C PRO A 89 2.51 25.55 15.32
N GLU A 90 2.92 26.06 14.17
CA GLU A 90 2.86 25.29 12.92
C GLU A 90 4.02 24.29 12.87
N VAL A 91 3.73 23.02 12.58
CA VAL A 91 4.78 22.00 12.41
C VAL A 91 4.79 21.44 10.99
N LEU A 92 5.94 21.59 10.34
CA LEU A 92 6.22 21.10 9.01
C LEU A 92 6.74 19.67 9.10
N LEU A 93 6.01 18.74 8.52
CA LEU A 93 6.35 17.32 8.50
C LEU A 93 7.08 16.93 7.21
N PRO A 94 7.94 15.89 7.24
CA PRO A 94 8.58 15.42 6.04
C PRO A 94 7.54 14.84 5.07
N ARG A 95 7.83 14.90 3.78
CA ARG A 95 7.07 14.17 2.77
C ARG A 95 7.30 12.66 2.96
N VAL A 96 6.21 11.89 2.91
CA VAL A 96 6.25 10.44 3.16
C VAL A 96 5.66 9.56 2.06
N GLY A 97 4.99 10.14 1.08
CA GLY A 97 4.44 9.40 -0.04
C GLY A 97 3.82 10.30 -1.10
N LEU A 98 3.13 9.67 -2.04
CA LEU A 98 2.39 10.33 -3.11
C LEU A 98 1.17 11.10 -2.58
N VAL A 99 0.89 12.23 -3.24
CA VAL A 99 -0.32 13.02 -3.04
C VAL A 99 -1.17 13.03 -4.33
N PRO A 100 -2.48 13.32 -4.26
CA PRO A 100 -3.35 13.33 -5.43
C PRO A 100 -2.85 14.16 -6.63
N ALA A 101 -2.20 15.29 -6.36
CA ALA A 101 -1.64 16.17 -7.38
C ALA A 101 -0.49 15.55 -8.21
N GLU A 102 0.04 14.41 -7.78
CA GLU A 102 1.18 13.72 -8.42
C GLU A 102 0.77 12.40 -9.07
N VAL A 103 -0.53 12.12 -9.14
CA VAL A 103 -1.07 10.90 -9.74
C VAL A 103 -1.72 11.21 -11.07
N GLY A 104 -1.32 10.46 -12.10
CA GLY A 104 -1.94 10.45 -13.42
C GLY A 104 -3.03 9.39 -13.52
N VAL A 105 -4.19 9.73 -14.07
CA VAL A 105 -5.30 8.79 -14.29
C VAL A 105 -5.41 8.53 -15.78
N VAL A 106 -5.31 7.26 -16.15
CA VAL A 106 -5.37 6.80 -17.55
C VAL A 106 -6.76 6.24 -17.81
N VAL A 107 -7.47 6.85 -18.75
CA VAL A 107 -8.81 6.46 -19.19
C VAL A 107 -8.70 5.71 -20.50
N ASN A 108 -9.29 4.51 -20.60
CA ASN A 108 -9.36 3.77 -21.85
C ASN A 108 -10.69 4.05 -22.56
N ASP A 109 -10.67 4.87 -23.61
CA ASP A 109 -11.87 5.30 -24.34
C ASP A 109 -12.62 4.15 -25.04
N ALA A 110 -11.95 3.01 -25.26
CA ALA A 110 -12.58 1.82 -25.82
C ALA A 110 -13.41 1.03 -24.78
N ASP A 111 -13.23 1.29 -23.49
CA ASP A 111 -13.95 0.64 -22.38
C ASP A 111 -14.94 1.63 -21.74
N PRO A 112 -16.26 1.46 -21.96
CA PRO A 112 -17.27 2.32 -21.35
C PRO A 112 -17.23 2.37 -19.82
N SER A 113 -16.75 1.30 -19.16
CA SER A 113 -16.61 1.28 -17.71
C SER A 113 -15.45 2.15 -17.22
N SER A 114 -14.45 2.37 -18.07
CA SER A 114 -13.23 3.08 -17.71
C SER A 114 -13.48 4.55 -17.41
N GLN A 115 -14.33 5.20 -18.22
CA GLN A 115 -14.74 6.60 -17.98
C GLN A 115 -15.41 6.75 -16.60
N ALA A 116 -16.36 5.87 -16.28
CA ALA A 116 -17.09 5.95 -15.00
C ALA A 116 -16.18 5.74 -13.79
N VAL A 117 -15.23 4.79 -13.89
CA VAL A 117 -14.22 4.56 -12.84
C VAL A 117 -13.28 5.75 -12.70
N ALA A 118 -12.79 6.30 -13.81
CA ALA A 118 -11.90 7.46 -13.80
C ALA A 118 -12.58 8.69 -13.18
N ASP A 119 -13.81 9.01 -13.60
CA ASP A 119 -14.57 10.15 -13.09
C ASP A 119 -14.77 10.03 -11.57
N ALA A 120 -15.13 8.84 -11.08
CA ALA A 120 -15.30 8.60 -9.66
C ALA A 120 -13.99 8.75 -8.88
N PHE A 121 -12.89 8.18 -9.38
CA PHE A 121 -11.58 8.28 -8.73
C PHE A 121 -11.06 9.73 -8.71
N VAL A 122 -11.16 10.44 -9.83
CA VAL A 122 -10.79 11.86 -9.97
C VAL A 122 -11.58 12.71 -8.97
N ALA A 123 -12.89 12.50 -8.88
CA ALA A 123 -13.76 13.22 -7.94
C ALA A 123 -13.43 12.89 -6.47
N ALA A 124 -13.22 11.62 -6.15
CA ALA A 124 -12.95 11.16 -4.79
C ALA A 124 -11.58 11.62 -4.27
N ARG A 125 -10.56 11.65 -5.14
CA ARG A 125 -9.18 12.00 -4.77
C ARG A 125 -8.81 13.46 -5.06
N GLY A 126 -9.64 14.20 -5.81
CA GLY A 126 -9.31 15.57 -6.23
C GLY A 126 -8.13 15.61 -7.19
N ILE A 127 -8.08 14.68 -8.14
CA ILE A 127 -6.98 14.62 -9.13
C ILE A 127 -7.08 15.84 -10.07
N PRO A 128 -5.97 16.57 -10.33
CA PRO A 128 -5.95 17.66 -11.29
C PRO A 128 -6.37 17.20 -12.69
N ALA A 129 -7.16 17.99 -13.40
CA ALA A 129 -7.62 17.66 -14.75
C ALA A 129 -6.46 17.48 -15.74
N GLU A 130 -5.35 18.20 -15.55
CA GLU A 130 -4.13 18.07 -16.36
C GLU A 130 -3.38 16.75 -16.15
N ASN A 131 -3.72 15.99 -15.10
CA ASN A 131 -3.18 14.67 -14.84
C ASN A 131 -4.05 13.54 -15.42
N VAL A 132 -5.19 13.86 -16.05
CA VAL A 132 -6.05 12.85 -16.69
C VAL A 132 -5.66 12.73 -18.15
N VAL A 133 -5.34 11.50 -18.59
CA VAL A 133 -4.95 11.19 -19.97
C VAL A 133 -5.85 10.10 -20.55
N HIS A 134 -6.21 10.27 -21.82
CA HIS A 134 -7.04 9.33 -22.57
C HIS A 134 -6.17 8.49 -23.50
N VAL A 135 -6.44 7.19 -23.54
CA VAL A 135 -5.82 6.23 -24.44
C VAL A 135 -6.89 5.37 -25.10
N SER A 136 -6.53 4.67 -26.16
CA SER A 136 -7.41 3.67 -26.78
C SER A 136 -6.69 2.34 -26.87
N LEU A 137 -7.10 1.39 -26.03
CA LEU A 137 -6.60 0.02 -26.02
C LEU A 137 -7.76 -0.96 -26.19
N PRO A 138 -7.57 -2.08 -26.91
CA PRO A 138 -8.64 -3.06 -27.09
C PRO A 138 -9.08 -3.66 -25.75
N VAL A 139 -10.40 -3.79 -25.55
CA VAL A 139 -11.00 -4.38 -24.35
C VAL A 139 -10.93 -5.91 -24.44
N GLN A 140 -9.74 -6.43 -24.21
CA GLN A 140 -9.43 -7.86 -24.20
C GLN A 140 -8.26 -8.11 -23.24
N ALA A 141 -8.02 -9.36 -22.88
CA ALA A 141 -6.97 -9.74 -21.91
C ALA A 141 -5.57 -9.15 -22.22
N VAL A 142 -5.18 -9.16 -23.50
CA VAL A 142 -3.83 -8.82 -23.95
C VAL A 142 -3.91 -7.75 -25.03
N ALA A 143 -3.30 -6.59 -24.79
CA ALA A 143 -3.05 -5.59 -25.82
C ALA A 143 -1.87 -6.03 -26.70
N ASP A 144 -1.96 -5.76 -28.01
CA ASP A 144 -0.82 -5.91 -28.91
C ASP A 144 0.27 -4.87 -28.53
N PRO A 145 1.57 -5.22 -28.58
CA PRO A 145 2.64 -4.27 -28.29
C PRO A 145 2.60 -2.99 -29.12
N ALA A 146 2.09 -3.03 -30.35
CA ALA A 146 1.94 -1.84 -31.20
C ALA A 146 0.83 -0.90 -30.69
N ASP A 147 -0.33 -1.47 -30.33
CA ASP A 147 -1.44 -0.70 -29.72
C ASP A 147 -0.99 -0.10 -28.38
N PHE A 148 -0.25 -0.89 -27.57
CA PHE A 148 0.32 -0.43 -26.31
C PHE A 148 1.30 0.72 -26.49
N ALA A 149 2.18 0.68 -27.50
CA ALA A 149 3.17 1.74 -27.73
C ALA A 149 2.51 3.11 -27.98
N ALA A 150 1.34 3.15 -28.63
CA ALA A 150 0.57 4.38 -28.80
C ALA A 150 0.04 4.89 -27.45
N ALA A 151 -0.58 4.03 -26.65
CA ALA A 151 -1.06 4.40 -25.32
C ALA A 151 0.09 4.87 -24.39
N LYS A 152 1.25 4.23 -24.48
CA LYS A 152 2.45 4.61 -23.73
C LYS A 152 2.92 6.02 -24.09
N ALA A 153 2.94 6.36 -25.38
CA ALA A 153 3.34 7.69 -25.84
C ALA A 153 2.44 8.81 -25.27
N GLU A 154 1.12 8.58 -25.21
CA GLU A 154 0.17 9.53 -24.58
C GLU A 154 0.46 9.69 -23.09
N THR A 155 0.68 8.58 -22.36
CA THR A 155 1.01 8.65 -20.93
C THR A 155 2.37 9.30 -20.66
N ASP A 156 3.34 9.16 -21.56
CA ASP A 156 4.67 9.79 -21.44
C ASP A 156 4.62 11.30 -21.62
N ALA A 157 3.58 11.84 -22.27
CA ALA A 157 3.36 13.27 -22.42
C ALA A 157 2.76 13.95 -21.19
N LEU A 158 2.37 13.19 -20.15
CA LEU A 158 1.90 13.74 -18.88
C LEU A 158 2.96 14.64 -18.21
N PRO A 159 2.55 15.67 -17.45
CA PRO A 159 3.47 16.57 -16.77
C PRO A 159 4.50 15.85 -15.88
N ASP A 160 5.70 16.42 -15.74
CA ASP A 160 6.76 15.88 -14.87
C ASP A 160 6.39 15.88 -13.37
N THR A 161 5.32 16.58 -12.98
CA THR A 161 4.74 16.49 -11.64
C THR A 161 4.09 15.13 -11.38
N VAL A 162 3.67 14.40 -12.41
CA VAL A 162 3.09 13.06 -12.29
C VAL A 162 4.17 12.04 -11.98
N GLN A 163 4.07 11.44 -10.80
CA GLN A 163 4.98 10.45 -10.25
C GLN A 163 4.47 9.02 -10.40
N ALA A 164 3.16 8.81 -10.55
CA ALA A 164 2.57 7.47 -10.65
C ALA A 164 1.34 7.46 -11.56
N LEU A 165 0.95 6.29 -12.06
CA LEU A 165 -0.19 6.12 -12.94
C LEU A 165 -1.24 5.19 -12.33
N VAL A 166 -2.50 5.50 -12.61
CA VAL A 166 -3.67 4.70 -12.25
C VAL A 166 -4.40 4.33 -13.51
N LEU A 167 -4.48 3.03 -13.80
CA LEU A 167 -5.20 2.51 -14.95
C LEU A 167 -6.65 2.30 -14.53
N ALA A 168 -7.56 3.11 -15.05
CA ALA A 168 -8.97 3.11 -14.66
C ALA A 168 -9.78 2.02 -15.40
N TRP A 169 -9.24 0.82 -15.57
CA TRP A 169 -9.92 -0.28 -16.29
C TRP A 169 -9.53 -1.65 -15.73
N THR A 170 -10.32 -2.67 -16.09
CA THR A 170 -9.99 -4.08 -15.78
C THR A 170 -9.23 -4.76 -16.91
N GLN A 171 -9.55 -4.48 -18.18
CA GLN A 171 -8.82 -5.03 -19.34
C GLN A 171 -8.38 -3.93 -20.32
N PRO A 172 -7.19 -4.04 -20.92
CA PRO A 172 -6.25 -5.17 -20.86
C PRO A 172 -5.44 -5.24 -19.55
N TYR A 173 -5.05 -6.44 -19.16
CA TYR A 173 -4.17 -6.69 -18.00
C TYR A 173 -2.74 -7.08 -18.42
N ARG A 174 -2.49 -7.21 -19.74
CA ARG A 174 -1.16 -7.44 -20.34
C ARG A 174 -0.93 -6.56 -21.55
N ALA A 175 0.33 -6.18 -21.78
CA ALA A 175 0.84 -5.75 -23.06
C ALA A 175 1.75 -6.87 -23.60
N GLY A 176 1.33 -7.57 -24.65
CA GLY A 176 2.01 -8.78 -25.12
C GLY A 176 2.25 -9.80 -24.00
N CYS A 177 3.52 -10.03 -23.66
CA CYS A 177 3.93 -10.96 -22.61
C CYS A 177 4.12 -10.33 -21.21
N GLN A 178 4.19 -9.00 -21.12
CA GLN A 178 4.44 -8.27 -19.87
C GLN A 178 3.11 -7.88 -19.21
N SER A 179 3.11 -7.74 -17.88
CA SER A 179 1.95 -7.14 -17.19
C SER A 179 1.71 -5.72 -17.70
N ILE A 180 0.45 -5.30 -17.80
CA ILE A 180 0.12 -3.96 -18.29
C ILE A 180 0.67 -2.88 -17.34
N ALA A 181 0.60 -3.11 -16.02
CA ALA A 181 1.11 -2.18 -15.02
C ALA A 181 2.62 -2.01 -15.17
N SER A 182 3.35 -3.11 -15.35
CA SER A 182 4.80 -3.08 -15.53
C SER A 182 5.21 -2.50 -16.87
N ALA A 183 4.44 -2.74 -17.94
CA ALA A 183 4.71 -2.14 -19.24
C ALA A 183 4.56 -0.60 -19.21
N PHE A 184 3.55 -0.07 -18.51
CA PHE A 184 3.40 1.39 -18.34
C PHE A 184 4.51 1.99 -17.46
N ALA A 185 4.91 1.30 -16.39
CA ALA A 185 5.91 1.83 -15.47
C ALA A 185 7.36 1.74 -15.98
N LEU A 186 7.71 0.63 -16.67
CA LEU A 186 9.08 0.28 -17.05
C LEU A 186 9.31 0.28 -18.57
N GLY A 187 8.25 0.45 -19.37
CA GLY A 187 8.28 0.22 -20.81
C GLY A 187 8.03 -1.25 -21.15
N TYR A 188 7.47 -1.50 -22.34
CA TYR A 188 7.32 -2.85 -22.88
C TYR A 188 8.68 -3.37 -23.36
N ASP A 189 9.15 -4.46 -22.77
CA ASP A 189 10.37 -5.17 -23.16
C ASP A 189 10.21 -6.67 -22.86
N GLU A 190 10.53 -7.53 -23.82
CA GLU A 190 10.47 -9.00 -23.67
C GLU A 190 11.40 -9.53 -22.57
N ALA A 191 12.42 -8.75 -22.14
CA ALA A 191 13.25 -9.06 -20.98
C ALA A 191 12.42 -9.23 -19.69
N TYR A 192 11.29 -8.52 -19.57
CA TYR A 192 10.37 -8.62 -18.44
C TYR A 192 9.41 -9.82 -18.51
N CYS A 193 9.49 -10.63 -19.57
CA CYS A 193 8.55 -11.71 -19.81
C CYS A 193 9.01 -13.07 -19.30
N GLY A 194 10.19 -13.18 -18.69
CA GLY A 194 10.65 -14.44 -18.08
C GLY A 194 11.02 -15.54 -19.09
N GLY A 195 11.33 -15.17 -20.33
CA GLY A 195 11.79 -16.08 -21.39
C GLY A 195 10.73 -17.03 -21.95
N MET A 196 11.18 -18.06 -22.67
CA MET A 196 10.32 -19.04 -23.33
C MET A 196 9.61 -19.86 -22.25
N ASN A 197 8.29 -19.65 -22.08
CA ASN A 197 7.38 -20.18 -21.05
C ASN A 197 7.10 -19.27 -19.83
N GLY A 198 7.65 -18.06 -19.75
CA GLY A 198 7.42 -17.15 -18.62
C GLY A 198 8.13 -17.52 -17.33
N CYS A 199 8.78 -18.68 -17.32
CA CYS A 199 9.45 -19.29 -16.18
C CYS A 199 10.94 -18.96 -16.18
N GLY A 200 11.28 -17.72 -15.86
CA GLY A 200 12.67 -17.27 -15.81
C GLY A 200 12.83 -15.98 -15.01
N THR A 201 14.07 -15.60 -14.76
CA THR A 201 14.42 -14.32 -14.11
C THR A 201 14.03 -13.15 -15.01
N THR A 202 13.67 -12.01 -14.41
CA THR A 202 13.41 -10.76 -15.12
C THR A 202 14.22 -9.63 -14.49
N PRO A 203 14.43 -8.49 -15.18
CA PRO A 203 15.14 -7.36 -14.61
C PRO A 203 14.48 -6.86 -13.31
N ALA A 204 15.32 -6.43 -12.37
CA ALA A 204 14.87 -5.83 -11.13
C ALA A 204 14.32 -4.42 -11.35
N SER A 205 13.31 -4.05 -10.56
CA SER A 205 12.78 -2.69 -10.49
C SER A 205 13.78 -1.79 -9.78
N PRO A 206 14.12 -0.61 -10.32
CA PRO A 206 14.92 0.37 -9.58
C PRO A 206 14.19 0.93 -8.35
N TYR A 207 12.88 0.65 -8.22
CA TYR A 207 12.07 1.11 -7.09
C TYR A 207 12.07 0.15 -5.90
N PHE A 208 12.54 -1.09 -6.08
CA PHE A 208 12.54 -2.09 -5.02
C PHE A 208 13.31 -1.57 -3.79
N ASP A 209 12.62 -1.52 -2.65
CA ASP A 209 13.07 -0.96 -1.38
C ASP A 209 13.73 0.44 -1.45
N HIS A 210 13.46 1.22 -2.49
CA HIS A 210 14.07 2.53 -2.68
C HIS A 210 13.42 3.57 -1.76
N PRO A 211 14.15 4.51 -1.13
CA PRO A 211 13.57 5.47 -0.18
C PRO A 211 12.83 6.66 -0.84
N THR A 212 12.98 6.85 -2.14
CA THR A 212 12.34 7.99 -2.84
C THR A 212 10.82 7.98 -2.68
N THR A 213 10.25 9.17 -2.51
CA THR A 213 8.81 9.45 -2.62
C THR A 213 8.46 10.11 -3.96
N ARG A 214 9.44 10.30 -4.85
CA ARG A 214 9.35 10.92 -6.18
C ARG A 214 9.92 9.98 -7.26
N PRO A 215 9.29 8.83 -7.54
CA PRO A 215 9.82 7.82 -8.45
C PRO A 215 10.04 8.32 -9.88
N TRP A 216 9.22 9.24 -10.42
CA TRP A 216 9.47 9.78 -11.76
C TRP A 216 10.70 10.69 -11.77
N THR A 217 10.74 11.64 -10.83
CA THR A 217 11.84 12.61 -10.76
C THR A 217 13.19 11.95 -10.47
N ASP A 218 13.20 10.95 -9.59
CA ASP A 218 14.46 10.36 -9.12
C ASP A 218 14.88 9.12 -9.92
N LEU A 219 13.92 8.36 -10.46
CA LEU A 219 14.18 7.05 -11.09
C LEU A 219 13.68 6.97 -12.55
N GLY A 220 12.97 7.98 -13.06
CA GLY A 220 12.44 7.98 -14.42
C GLY A 220 11.35 6.95 -14.68
N ILE A 221 10.66 6.49 -13.63
CA ILE A 221 9.57 5.52 -13.73
C ILE A 221 8.30 6.08 -13.09
N ARG A 222 7.13 5.68 -13.59
CA ARG A 222 5.84 5.96 -12.96
C ARG A 222 5.22 4.64 -12.48
N PRO A 223 5.39 4.26 -11.20
CA PRO A 223 4.70 3.11 -10.62
C PRO A 223 3.23 3.13 -11.02
N THR A 224 2.73 2.00 -11.50
CA THR A 224 1.41 1.92 -12.12
C THR A 224 0.55 0.87 -11.42
N MET A 225 -0.69 1.19 -11.09
CA MET A 225 -1.66 0.27 -10.46
C MET A 225 -3.01 0.32 -11.19
N MET A 226 -3.69 -0.81 -11.26
CA MET A 226 -5.01 -0.92 -11.90
C MET A 226 -6.14 -0.75 -10.89
N LEU A 227 -7.08 0.15 -11.16
CA LEU A 227 -8.40 0.15 -10.52
C LEU A 227 -9.29 -0.92 -11.18
N ALA A 228 -8.88 -2.17 -11.06
CA ALA A 228 -9.54 -3.32 -11.67
C ALA A 228 -10.54 -3.97 -10.70
N GLY A 229 -11.63 -4.51 -11.25
CA GLY A 229 -12.65 -5.25 -10.50
C GLY A 229 -13.58 -6.04 -11.41
N VAL A 230 -14.47 -6.83 -10.81
CA VAL A 230 -15.47 -7.66 -11.53
C VAL A 230 -16.59 -6.84 -12.17
N SER A 231 -16.81 -5.62 -11.70
CA SER A 231 -17.83 -4.68 -12.16
C SER A 231 -17.42 -3.25 -11.78
N THR A 232 -18.04 -2.25 -12.42
CA THR A 232 -17.85 -0.84 -12.06
C THR A 232 -18.18 -0.61 -10.58
N ASP A 233 -19.31 -1.12 -10.08
CA ASP A 233 -19.72 -0.94 -8.68
C ASP A 233 -18.70 -1.51 -7.69
N ALA A 234 -18.08 -2.66 -8.01
CA ALA A 234 -17.02 -3.24 -7.18
C ALA A 234 -15.76 -2.36 -7.14
N VAL A 235 -15.42 -1.71 -8.25
CA VAL A 235 -14.32 -0.75 -8.30
C VAL A 235 -14.66 0.51 -7.52
N LEU A 236 -15.88 1.04 -7.64
CA LEU A 236 -16.34 2.20 -6.86
C LEU A 236 -16.27 1.93 -5.35
N ALA A 237 -16.71 0.75 -4.91
CA ALA A 237 -16.59 0.34 -3.50
C ALA A 237 -15.13 0.24 -3.03
N THR A 238 -14.21 -0.13 -3.93
CA THR A 238 -12.77 -0.15 -3.65
C THR A 238 -12.20 1.26 -3.52
N ILE A 239 -12.66 2.22 -4.33
CA ILE A 239 -12.31 3.64 -4.22
C ILE A 239 -12.76 4.21 -2.88
N ASP A 240 -14.04 4.00 -2.51
CA ASP A 240 -14.59 4.47 -1.23
C ASP A 240 -13.80 3.92 -0.04
N ARG A 241 -13.43 2.63 -0.11
CA ARG A 241 -12.62 1.96 0.92
C ARG A 241 -11.23 2.57 1.05
N GLY A 242 -10.56 2.88 -0.06
CA GLY A 242 -9.23 3.51 -0.02
C GLY A 242 -9.25 4.94 0.50
N VAL A 243 -10.30 5.72 0.19
CA VAL A 243 -10.51 7.06 0.77
C VAL A 243 -10.76 6.96 2.28
N ALA A 244 -11.60 6.02 2.71
CA ALA A 244 -11.90 5.82 4.13
C ALA A 244 -10.70 5.34 4.95
N ALA A 245 -9.62 4.86 4.31
CA ALA A 245 -8.42 4.40 4.99
C ALA A 245 -7.55 5.55 5.51
N ASP A 246 -7.53 6.70 4.84
CA ASP A 246 -6.45 7.67 4.96
C ASP A 246 -6.25 8.23 6.36
N GLY A 247 -5.01 8.11 6.87
CA GLY A 247 -4.62 8.69 8.14
C GLY A 247 -5.42 8.16 9.34
N THR A 248 -6.05 7.00 9.22
CA THR A 248 -6.86 6.42 10.30
C THR A 248 -6.04 5.69 11.35
N ALA A 249 -4.79 5.32 11.03
CA ALA A 249 -3.89 4.49 11.84
C ALA A 249 -4.66 3.35 12.55
N PRO A 250 -5.39 2.50 11.79
CA PRO A 250 -6.38 1.62 12.37
C PRO A 250 -5.67 0.53 13.19
N PRO A 251 -6.22 0.13 14.35
CA PRO A 251 -5.89 -1.16 14.91
C PRO A 251 -6.36 -2.24 13.92
N GLY A 252 -5.62 -3.34 13.83
CA GLY A 252 -5.99 -4.47 13.01
C GLY A 252 -4.92 -5.55 13.02
N ASP A 253 -5.35 -6.78 12.74
CA ASP A 253 -4.51 -7.96 12.78
C ASP A 253 -3.95 -8.28 11.40
N GLY A 254 -2.69 -8.72 11.36
CA GLY A 254 -2.05 -9.23 10.16
C GLY A 254 -1.77 -10.72 10.26
N TYR A 255 -2.03 -11.46 9.18
CA TYR A 255 -1.82 -12.89 9.10
C TYR A 255 -0.89 -13.25 7.95
N LEU A 256 0.22 -13.89 8.28
CA LEU A 256 1.22 -14.37 7.33
C LEU A 256 1.19 -15.90 7.35
N VAL A 257 0.53 -16.51 6.36
CA VAL A 257 0.13 -17.92 6.41
C VAL A 257 1.03 -18.77 5.53
N ARG A 258 1.76 -19.70 6.15
CA ARG A 258 2.43 -20.82 5.47
C ARG A 258 1.48 -22.00 5.42
N THR A 259 1.26 -22.54 4.23
CA THR A 259 0.28 -23.60 4.00
C THR A 259 0.96 -24.94 3.73
N THR A 260 0.15 -25.99 3.66
CA THR A 260 0.55 -27.31 3.17
C THR A 260 1.01 -27.32 1.70
N ASP A 261 0.70 -26.28 0.90
CA ASP A 261 1.24 -26.12 -0.45
C ASP A 261 2.67 -25.55 -0.37
N ALA A 262 3.64 -26.46 -0.30
CA ALA A 262 5.06 -26.10 -0.19
C ALA A 262 5.57 -25.29 -1.40
N ALA A 263 5.06 -25.53 -2.61
CA ALA A 263 5.52 -24.85 -3.82
C ALA A 263 5.10 -23.38 -3.82
N ARG A 264 3.95 -23.06 -3.23
CA ARG A 264 3.45 -21.68 -3.13
C ARG A 264 3.72 -20.99 -1.80
N SER A 265 4.23 -21.72 -0.82
CA SER A 265 4.57 -21.16 0.49
C SER A 265 6.03 -20.70 0.61
N VAL A 266 6.77 -20.57 -0.50
CA VAL A 266 8.21 -20.21 -0.52
C VAL A 266 8.55 -18.86 0.11
N ARG A 267 7.57 -17.97 0.34
CA ARG A 267 7.74 -16.70 1.06
C ARG A 267 7.85 -16.84 2.58
N TRP A 268 7.58 -18.02 3.14
CA TRP A 268 7.52 -18.22 4.59
C TRP A 268 8.73 -17.70 5.38
N PRO A 269 10.00 -17.75 4.91
CA PRO A 269 11.11 -17.21 5.68
C PRO A 269 11.02 -15.69 5.86
N VAL A 270 10.48 -14.98 4.86
CA VAL A 270 10.25 -13.53 4.94
C VAL A 270 9.05 -13.24 5.84
N PHE A 271 8.06 -14.13 5.92
CA PHE A 271 6.93 -13.98 6.84
C PHE A 271 7.38 -13.97 8.29
N GLU A 272 8.21 -14.93 8.71
CA GLU A 272 8.79 -14.95 10.07
C GLU A 272 9.60 -13.67 10.34
N GLN A 273 10.49 -13.28 9.42
CA GLN A 273 11.26 -12.04 9.55
C GLN A 273 10.40 -10.77 9.64
N THR A 274 9.20 -10.80 9.06
CA THR A 274 8.26 -9.68 9.13
C THR A 274 7.60 -9.62 10.51
N VAL A 275 7.21 -10.76 11.09
CA VAL A 275 6.71 -10.82 12.47
C VAL A 275 7.79 -10.31 13.42
N ASP A 276 9.02 -10.83 13.32
CA ASP A 276 10.14 -10.41 14.17
C ASP A 276 10.44 -8.91 14.08
N LEU A 277 10.25 -8.30 12.90
CA LEU A 277 10.49 -6.86 12.70
C LEU A 277 9.51 -5.99 13.50
N PHE A 278 8.28 -6.45 13.69
CA PHE A 278 7.20 -5.70 14.34
C PHE A 278 6.86 -6.21 15.75
N ASP A 279 7.55 -7.25 16.25
CA ASP A 279 7.36 -7.81 17.60
C ASP A 279 7.96 -6.91 18.70
N HIS A 280 7.36 -5.74 18.85
CA HIS A 280 7.68 -4.77 19.90
C HIS A 280 6.48 -3.84 20.16
N PRO A 281 6.43 -3.15 21.32
CA PRO A 281 5.41 -2.13 21.56
C PRO A 281 5.39 -1.05 20.47
N GLY A 282 4.20 -0.69 20.00
CA GLY A 282 4.01 0.28 18.92
C GLY A 282 4.30 -0.25 17.51
N GLY A 283 4.56 -1.56 17.36
CA GLY A 283 4.60 -2.26 16.08
C GLY A 283 3.23 -2.78 15.65
N LEU A 284 3.18 -3.40 14.46
CA LEU A 284 1.97 -4.04 13.92
C LEU A 284 1.67 -5.35 14.65
N ALA A 285 0.39 -5.64 14.86
CA ALA A 285 -0.06 -6.93 15.40
C ALA A 285 -0.03 -8.00 14.29
N LEU A 286 1.02 -8.80 14.23
CA LEU A 286 1.21 -9.81 13.18
C LEU A 286 1.27 -11.22 13.75
N THR A 287 0.60 -12.15 13.09
CA THR A 287 0.60 -13.59 13.41
C THR A 287 1.17 -14.37 12.24
N TYR A 288 2.23 -15.13 12.48
CA TYR A 288 2.69 -16.17 11.56
C TYR A 288 1.91 -17.46 11.83
N VAL A 289 1.21 -17.96 10.81
CA VAL A 289 0.43 -19.21 10.88
C VAL A 289 1.18 -20.27 10.09
N ASP A 290 1.79 -21.24 10.77
CA ASP A 290 2.47 -22.35 10.12
C ASP A 290 1.56 -23.59 10.08
N ASN A 291 1.17 -23.99 8.87
CA ASN A 291 0.47 -25.24 8.60
C ASN A 291 1.25 -26.14 7.64
N ALA A 292 2.58 -26.10 7.66
CA ALA A 292 3.40 -26.96 6.80
C ALA A 292 3.24 -28.46 7.10
N ASP A 293 2.89 -28.82 8.35
CA ASP A 293 2.66 -30.20 8.78
C ASP A 293 1.22 -30.71 8.53
N GLY A 294 0.31 -29.81 8.14
CA GLY A 294 -1.10 -30.12 7.87
C GLY A 294 -1.95 -30.38 9.11
N MET A 295 -1.47 -30.07 10.31
CA MET A 295 -2.23 -30.24 11.57
C MET A 295 -3.08 -29.01 11.93
N GLY A 296 -2.87 -27.87 11.26
CA GLY A 296 -3.61 -26.63 11.40
C GLY A 296 -4.47 -26.27 10.18
N SER A 297 -4.74 -24.98 10.01
CA SER A 297 -5.53 -24.44 8.89
C SER A 297 -4.64 -23.82 7.82
N ASN A 298 -5.01 -23.99 6.54
CA ASN A 298 -4.38 -23.28 5.43
C ASN A 298 -4.92 -21.85 5.26
N THR A 299 -5.96 -21.48 6.01
CA THR A 299 -6.68 -20.22 5.91
C THR A 299 -7.01 -19.62 7.27
N ILE A 300 -7.24 -18.32 7.29
CA ILE A 300 -7.99 -17.65 8.35
C ILE A 300 -9.45 -17.50 7.91
N GLU A 301 -10.37 -17.74 8.83
CA GLU A 301 -11.82 -17.63 8.62
C GLU A 301 -12.43 -16.95 9.84
N ASP A 302 -13.52 -16.20 9.62
CA ASP A 302 -14.24 -15.42 10.63
C ASP A 302 -13.36 -14.39 11.39
N ALA A 303 -12.17 -14.08 10.88
CA ALA A 303 -11.26 -13.11 11.45
C ALA A 303 -11.84 -11.70 11.33
N GLN A 304 -11.67 -10.90 12.38
CA GLN A 304 -12.19 -9.54 12.42
C GLN A 304 -11.05 -8.53 12.29
N ASP A 305 -11.37 -7.35 11.78
CA ASP A 305 -10.44 -6.21 11.70
C ASP A 305 -9.10 -6.56 11.00
N VAL A 306 -9.17 -7.39 9.96
CA VAL A 306 -7.99 -7.84 9.21
C VAL A 306 -7.39 -6.67 8.44
N MET A 307 -6.12 -6.41 8.70
CA MET A 307 -5.32 -5.41 8.01
C MET A 307 -4.39 -6.02 6.97
N PHE A 308 -3.87 -7.21 7.24
CA PHE A 308 -2.93 -7.89 6.35
C PHE A 308 -3.27 -9.37 6.22
N TYR A 309 -3.29 -9.91 5.00
CA TYR A 309 -3.41 -11.35 4.78
C TYR A 309 -2.55 -11.79 3.59
N PHE A 310 -1.43 -12.45 3.88
CA PHE A 310 -0.50 -12.96 2.87
C PHE A 310 -0.39 -14.49 2.96
N THR A 311 -0.58 -15.18 1.83
CA THR A 311 -0.59 -16.65 1.78
C THR A 311 -0.03 -17.22 0.46
N GLY A 312 -0.18 -18.51 0.24
CA GLY A 312 0.29 -19.25 -0.93
C GLY A 312 -0.69 -20.33 -1.40
N LEU A 313 -1.99 -20.08 -1.48
CA LEU A 313 -2.94 -21.05 -2.03
C LEU A 313 -3.31 -20.73 -3.47
N ALA A 314 -3.62 -21.76 -4.27
CA ALA A 314 -4.20 -21.59 -5.60
C ALA A 314 -5.58 -20.90 -5.57
N ASN A 315 -6.34 -21.19 -4.52
CA ASN A 315 -7.60 -20.54 -4.17
C ASN A 315 -7.62 -20.43 -2.65
N VAL A 316 -7.96 -19.25 -2.11
CA VAL A 316 -8.05 -19.03 -0.67
C VAL A 316 -9.51 -19.15 -0.27
N PRO A 317 -9.95 -20.27 0.34
CA PRO A 317 -11.33 -20.40 0.81
C PRO A 317 -11.59 -19.46 1.99
N GLY A 318 -12.85 -19.06 2.16
CA GLY A 318 -13.31 -18.30 3.33
C GLY A 318 -12.81 -16.85 3.40
N ILE A 319 -12.23 -16.30 2.33
CA ILE A 319 -11.78 -14.89 2.35
C ILE A 319 -12.91 -13.91 2.64
N ASP A 320 -14.14 -14.26 2.29
CA ASP A 320 -15.37 -13.48 2.45
C ASP A 320 -16.01 -13.64 3.84
N THR A 321 -15.55 -14.59 4.65
CA THR A 321 -16.00 -14.71 6.05
C THR A 321 -15.26 -13.76 6.99
N ASN A 322 -14.08 -13.27 6.56
CA ASN A 322 -13.29 -12.30 7.29
C ASN A 322 -13.82 -10.88 7.09
N THR A 323 -13.61 -10.00 8.07
CA THR A 323 -13.85 -8.56 7.91
C THR A 323 -12.53 -7.80 7.78
N TYR A 324 -12.40 -7.01 6.71
CA TYR A 324 -11.18 -6.25 6.43
C TYR A 324 -11.36 -4.77 6.73
N ARG A 325 -10.30 -4.14 7.24
CA ARG A 325 -10.28 -2.70 7.50
C ARG A 325 -10.08 -1.92 6.20
N PRO A 326 -10.62 -0.68 6.09
CA PRO A 326 -10.16 0.27 5.09
C PRO A 326 -8.63 0.41 5.13
N GLY A 327 -7.99 0.24 3.98
CA GLY A 327 -6.54 0.21 3.84
C GLY A 327 -5.91 -1.20 3.92
N ALA A 328 -6.68 -2.26 4.17
CA ALA A 328 -6.13 -3.61 4.26
C ALA A 328 -5.46 -4.06 2.94
N LEU A 329 -4.33 -4.76 3.06
CA LEU A 329 -3.57 -5.30 1.93
C LEU A 329 -3.50 -6.83 2.04
N ALA A 330 -3.79 -7.54 0.95
CA ALA A 330 -3.74 -9.00 0.94
C ALA A 330 -3.32 -9.53 -0.41
N ASP A 331 -2.57 -10.63 -0.44
CA ASP A 331 -2.28 -11.35 -1.67
C ASP A 331 -1.97 -12.83 -1.44
N HIS A 332 -1.82 -13.54 -2.56
CA HIS A 332 -1.51 -14.95 -2.57
C HIS A 332 -0.47 -15.24 -3.65
N LEU A 333 0.53 -16.05 -3.32
CA LEU A 333 1.52 -16.52 -4.27
C LEU A 333 0.90 -17.61 -5.14
N THR A 334 0.36 -17.23 -6.29
CA THR A 334 -0.23 -18.15 -7.27
C THR A 334 -0.05 -17.64 -8.69
N SER A 335 0.09 -18.57 -9.62
CA SER A 335 0.14 -18.31 -11.05
C SER A 335 -1.13 -17.61 -11.52
N PHE A 336 -1.03 -16.71 -12.48
CA PHE A 336 -2.19 -16.08 -13.13
C PHE A 336 -3.10 -15.24 -12.22
N ALA A 337 -2.80 -15.09 -10.92
CA ALA A 337 -3.60 -14.29 -9.99
C ALA A 337 -3.78 -12.83 -10.42
N GLY A 338 -2.89 -12.27 -11.25
CA GLY A 338 -2.98 -10.93 -11.82
C GLY A 338 -3.83 -10.83 -13.09
N GLN A 339 -4.40 -11.95 -13.56
CA GLN A 339 -5.42 -11.96 -14.61
C GLN A 339 -6.74 -11.49 -14.01
N VAL A 340 -7.18 -10.32 -14.44
CA VAL A 340 -8.40 -9.68 -13.93
C VAL A 340 -9.48 -9.62 -15.02
N PRO A 341 -10.77 -9.82 -14.67
CA PRO A 341 -11.25 -10.08 -13.31
C PRO A 341 -11.08 -11.54 -12.86
N THR A 342 -10.85 -12.50 -13.76
CA THR A 342 -10.80 -13.94 -13.44
C THR A 342 -9.52 -14.63 -13.95
N ALA A 343 -9.08 -15.68 -13.26
CA ALA A 343 -7.80 -16.36 -13.48
C ALA A 343 -7.94 -17.86 -13.82
N GLY A 344 -8.89 -18.21 -14.71
CA GLY A 344 -8.87 -19.49 -15.45
C GLY A 344 -8.76 -20.78 -14.62
N GLY A 345 -9.34 -20.84 -13.42
CA GLY A 345 -9.31 -22.01 -12.51
C GLY A 345 -8.55 -21.77 -11.20
N GLN A 346 -7.76 -20.69 -11.13
CA GLN A 346 -7.18 -20.17 -9.90
C GLN A 346 -7.91 -18.88 -9.48
N MET A 347 -7.66 -18.46 -8.24
CA MET A 347 -8.20 -17.22 -7.71
C MET A 347 -7.50 -16.01 -8.35
N SER A 348 -8.29 -15.01 -8.73
CA SER A 348 -7.79 -13.71 -9.19
C SER A 348 -7.60 -12.78 -7.99
N ALA A 349 -6.65 -11.85 -8.10
CA ALA A 349 -6.44 -10.78 -7.12
C ALA A 349 -7.68 -9.88 -6.98
N ALA A 350 -8.56 -9.83 -7.98
CA ALA A 350 -9.83 -9.12 -7.88
C ALA A 350 -10.75 -9.69 -6.79
N ALA A 351 -10.66 -10.99 -6.49
CA ALA A 351 -11.49 -11.61 -5.45
C ALA A 351 -11.14 -11.10 -4.04
N TRP A 352 -9.90 -10.65 -3.80
CA TRP A 352 -9.56 -9.94 -2.56
C TRP A 352 -10.30 -8.62 -2.45
N LEU A 353 -10.42 -7.87 -3.56
CA LEU A 353 -11.10 -6.58 -3.58
C LEU A 353 -12.61 -6.73 -3.35
N GLU A 354 -13.21 -7.79 -3.93
CA GLU A 354 -14.60 -8.18 -3.68
C GLU A 354 -14.83 -8.57 -2.21
N ALA A 355 -13.89 -9.28 -1.59
CA ALA A 355 -13.96 -9.68 -0.19
C ALA A 355 -13.79 -8.50 0.80
N GLY A 356 -13.35 -7.33 0.33
CA GLY A 356 -13.20 -6.13 1.17
C GLY A 356 -11.77 -5.64 1.37
N VAL A 357 -10.77 -6.24 0.71
CA VAL A 357 -9.38 -5.78 0.77
C VAL A 357 -9.18 -4.54 -0.10
N THR A 358 -8.35 -3.59 0.31
CA THR A 358 -8.16 -2.33 -0.41
C THR A 358 -7.26 -2.46 -1.62
N ALA A 359 -6.19 -3.25 -1.52
CA ALA A 359 -5.31 -3.55 -2.65
C ALA A 359 -4.70 -4.95 -2.56
N SER A 360 -4.32 -5.47 -3.73
CA SER A 360 -3.77 -6.80 -3.91
C SER A 360 -2.76 -6.84 -5.06
N TYR A 361 -2.15 -8.00 -5.25
CA TYR A 361 -1.15 -8.28 -6.27
C TYR A 361 -1.33 -9.68 -6.83
N GLY A 362 -1.01 -9.86 -8.12
CA GLY A 362 -0.91 -11.20 -8.70
C GLY A 362 -0.13 -11.25 -9.99
N SER A 363 0.35 -12.43 -10.35
CA SER A 363 1.10 -12.67 -11.60
C SER A 363 0.17 -12.81 -12.81
N VAL A 364 0.49 -12.25 -13.97
CA VAL A 364 -0.33 -12.38 -15.21
C VAL A 364 0.00 -13.63 -16.03
N THR A 365 1.10 -14.28 -15.69
CA THR A 365 1.65 -15.49 -16.31
C THR A 365 2.13 -16.46 -15.23
N GLU A 366 2.54 -17.67 -15.61
CA GLU A 366 3.22 -18.61 -14.72
C GLU A 366 4.55 -18.01 -14.24
N PRO A 367 4.75 -17.77 -12.92
CA PRO A 367 5.93 -17.09 -12.42
C PRO A 367 7.01 -18.05 -11.93
N CYS A 368 6.73 -19.36 -11.77
CA CYS A 368 7.66 -20.36 -11.25
C CYS A 368 8.24 -20.04 -9.88
N ASN A 369 7.38 -19.60 -8.96
CA ASN A 369 7.64 -19.36 -7.54
C ASN A 369 8.95 -18.65 -7.14
N TYR A 370 9.58 -17.89 -8.04
CA TYR A 370 10.65 -16.94 -7.68
C TYR A 370 10.08 -15.92 -6.69
N VAL A 371 10.67 -15.84 -5.49
CA VAL A 371 10.17 -14.97 -4.41
C VAL A 371 10.23 -13.49 -4.81
N GLU A 372 11.18 -13.12 -5.65
CA GLU A 372 11.41 -11.78 -6.19
C GLU A 372 10.24 -11.28 -7.05
N LYS A 373 9.42 -12.19 -7.60
CA LYS A 373 8.22 -11.86 -8.38
C LYS A 373 6.98 -11.65 -7.51
N PHE A 374 7.11 -11.70 -6.19
CA PHE A 374 5.98 -11.51 -5.28
C PHE A 374 6.33 -10.48 -4.19
N PRO A 375 5.32 -9.89 -3.55
CA PRO A 375 5.55 -8.90 -2.51
C PRO A 375 6.36 -9.49 -1.35
N ASN A 376 7.49 -8.85 -1.08
CA ASN A 376 8.27 -9.05 0.13
C ASN A 376 7.54 -8.33 1.29
N THR A 377 6.91 -9.09 2.18
CA THR A 377 6.08 -8.53 3.26
C THR A 377 6.86 -7.64 4.22
N LYS A 378 8.15 -7.91 4.43
CA LYS A 378 9.01 -7.08 5.27
C LYS A 378 9.17 -5.68 4.68
N VAL A 379 9.41 -5.59 3.36
CA VAL A 379 9.52 -4.31 2.65
C VAL A 379 8.15 -3.63 2.54
N LEU A 380 7.12 -4.38 2.12
CA LEU A 380 5.76 -3.86 1.93
C LEU A 380 5.22 -3.21 3.21
N LEU A 381 5.20 -3.95 4.33
CA LEU A 381 4.67 -3.44 5.60
C LEU A 381 5.53 -2.29 6.14
N ALA A 382 6.87 -2.36 6.00
CA ALA A 382 7.74 -1.28 6.49
C ALA A 382 7.53 0.05 5.74
N HIS A 383 7.28 0.05 4.44
CA HIS A 383 6.94 1.28 3.71
C HIS A 383 5.52 1.73 4.00
N TYR A 384 4.54 0.81 3.99
CA TYR A 384 3.14 1.16 4.22
C TYR A 384 2.89 1.72 5.63
N PHE A 385 3.51 1.13 6.65
CA PHE A 385 3.44 1.59 8.04
C PHE A 385 4.05 2.99 8.23
N ARG A 386 5.03 3.36 7.41
CA ARG A 386 5.66 4.70 7.41
C ARG A 386 4.95 5.71 6.52
N GLY A 387 3.71 5.43 6.12
CA GLY A 387 2.84 6.38 5.42
C GLY A 387 2.96 6.36 3.89
N ALA A 388 3.68 5.41 3.31
CA ALA A 388 3.63 5.20 1.86
C ALA A 388 2.22 4.79 1.42
N THR A 389 1.81 5.21 0.23
CA THR A 389 0.53 4.78 -0.35
C THR A 389 0.57 3.31 -0.77
N ALA A 390 -0.60 2.67 -0.98
CA ALA A 390 -0.67 1.27 -1.38
C ALA A 390 0.11 0.98 -2.67
N ILE A 391 0.04 1.87 -3.67
CA ILE A 391 0.84 1.75 -4.91
C ILE A 391 2.34 1.80 -4.63
N GLU A 392 2.80 2.69 -3.74
CA GLU A 392 4.21 2.79 -3.38
C GLU A 392 4.67 1.56 -2.61
N ALA A 393 3.93 1.13 -1.59
CA ALA A 393 4.28 -0.02 -0.75
C ALA A 393 4.39 -1.31 -1.58
N TYR A 394 3.42 -1.56 -2.46
CA TYR A 394 3.45 -2.74 -3.33
C TYR A 394 4.61 -2.68 -4.34
N TRP A 395 4.79 -1.57 -5.04
CA TRP A 395 5.85 -1.47 -6.05
C TRP A 395 7.26 -1.53 -5.45
N LYS A 396 7.46 -0.98 -4.24
CA LYS A 396 8.74 -1.12 -3.52
C LYS A 396 8.98 -2.55 -3.04
N SER A 397 7.95 -3.38 -2.93
CA SER A 397 8.05 -4.73 -2.36
C SER A 397 8.27 -5.85 -3.37
N VAL A 398 8.11 -5.60 -4.67
CA VAL A 398 8.30 -6.60 -5.73
C VAL A 398 9.57 -6.28 -6.50
N GLU A 399 10.59 -7.11 -6.36
CA GLU A 399 11.88 -6.90 -7.01
C GLU A 399 11.76 -7.09 -8.52
N TRP A 400 11.02 -8.09 -8.98
CA TRP A 400 10.87 -8.49 -10.38
C TRP A 400 9.43 -8.33 -10.86
N PRO A 401 8.92 -7.09 -11.05
CA PRO A 401 7.50 -6.83 -11.26
C PRO A 401 7.01 -7.12 -12.69
N GLY A 402 7.90 -7.46 -13.64
CA GLY A 402 7.58 -7.58 -15.07
C GLY A 402 6.35 -8.42 -15.40
N GLN A 403 6.07 -9.44 -14.59
CA GLN A 403 4.96 -10.38 -14.77
C GLN A 403 3.83 -10.19 -13.76
N GLY A 404 3.80 -9.09 -13.01
CA GLY A 404 2.86 -8.83 -11.92
C GLY A 404 1.96 -7.63 -12.16
N ASN A 405 0.67 -7.76 -11.86
CA ASN A 405 -0.24 -6.62 -11.77
C ASN A 405 -0.51 -6.27 -10.33
N PHE A 406 -0.50 -4.96 -10.07
CA PHE A 406 -0.92 -4.34 -8.83
C PHE A 406 -2.36 -3.86 -9.03
N VAL A 407 -3.27 -4.23 -8.12
CA VAL A 407 -4.71 -3.95 -8.26
C VAL A 407 -5.29 -3.38 -6.98
N GLY A 408 -6.27 -2.50 -7.10
CA GLY A 408 -6.99 -1.91 -5.96
C GLY A 408 -6.85 -0.40 -5.90
N GLU A 409 -7.12 0.18 -4.73
CA GLU A 409 -7.09 1.63 -4.55
C GLU A 409 -5.65 2.11 -4.29
N PRO A 410 -5.06 2.90 -5.19
CA PRO A 410 -3.63 3.18 -5.20
C PRO A 410 -3.17 4.14 -4.12
N LEU A 411 -4.01 5.10 -3.74
CA LEU A 411 -3.62 6.20 -2.87
C LEU A 411 -3.86 5.92 -1.38
N ALA A 412 -4.49 4.82 -1.00
CA ALA A 412 -4.76 4.47 0.39
C ALA A 412 -3.45 4.51 1.19
N ALA A 413 -3.42 5.29 2.27
CA ALA A 413 -2.30 5.30 3.21
C ALA A 413 -2.81 5.50 4.64
N PRO A 414 -3.20 4.40 5.31
CA PRO A 414 -3.82 4.44 6.62
C PRO A 414 -2.88 4.91 7.71
N TYR A 415 -1.58 4.62 7.59
CA TYR A 415 -0.56 5.00 8.56
C TYR A 415 0.13 6.34 8.23
N ARG A 416 -0.43 7.18 7.35
CA ARG A 416 0.19 8.47 7.02
C ARG A 416 -0.04 9.57 8.06
N ALA A 417 -0.94 9.34 9.02
CA ALA A 417 -1.33 10.38 9.97
C ALA A 417 -0.18 10.73 10.92
N THR A 418 -0.18 11.98 11.34
CA THR A 418 0.66 12.47 12.44
C THR A 418 -0.21 13.32 13.34
N VAL A 419 -0.20 13.02 14.64
CA VAL A 419 -0.94 13.77 15.65
C VAL A 419 0.01 14.79 16.25
N VAL A 420 -0.33 16.06 16.09
CA VAL A 420 0.39 17.18 16.72
C VAL A 420 -0.50 17.75 17.81
N ASP A 421 0.03 17.78 19.03
CA ASP A 421 -0.61 18.37 20.20
C ASP A 421 0.32 19.40 20.84
N TRP A 422 -0.24 20.50 21.36
CA TRP A 422 0.52 21.53 22.05
C TRP A 422 -0.24 22.01 23.28
N ASP A 423 0.38 21.88 24.45
CA ASP A 423 -0.19 22.33 25.71
C ASP A 423 0.17 23.80 25.97
N PRO A 424 -0.80 24.74 25.95
CA PRO A 424 -0.54 26.16 26.19
C PRO A 424 -0.08 26.46 27.63
N ALA A 425 -0.33 25.58 28.61
CA ALA A 425 0.07 25.82 29.99
C ALA A 425 1.53 25.42 30.25
N THR A 426 2.04 24.44 29.51
CA THR A 426 3.41 23.92 29.68
C THR A 426 4.32 24.19 28.49
N HIS A 427 3.76 24.69 27.39
CA HIS A 427 4.39 24.81 26.08
C HIS A 427 5.03 23.48 25.63
N LEU A 428 4.42 22.36 25.96
CA LEU A 428 4.88 21.04 25.50
C LEU A 428 4.28 20.77 24.13
N LEU A 429 5.14 20.65 23.12
CA LEU A 429 4.76 20.16 21.79
C LEU A 429 4.99 18.64 21.72
N SER A 430 3.95 17.89 21.36
CA SER A 430 3.99 16.45 21.16
C SER A 430 3.67 16.11 19.71
N ILE A 431 4.52 15.31 19.06
CA ILE A 431 4.33 14.83 17.69
C ILE A 431 4.33 13.31 17.71
N THR A 432 3.15 12.69 17.54
CA THR A 432 3.01 11.24 17.44
C THR A 432 2.94 10.82 15.98
N THR A 433 3.84 9.94 15.54
CA THR A 433 4.03 9.62 14.13
C THR A 433 4.63 8.22 13.93
N THR A 434 4.34 7.58 12.80
CA THR A 434 4.99 6.35 12.32
C THR A 434 5.99 6.61 11.20
N LEU A 435 6.16 7.87 10.78
CA LEU A 435 6.79 8.25 9.52
C LEU A 435 8.32 8.09 9.50
N LEU A 436 8.94 7.78 10.64
CA LEU A 436 10.39 7.76 10.79
C LEU A 436 11.00 6.47 10.23
N GLU A 437 12.05 6.62 9.43
CA GLU A 437 12.81 5.51 8.86
C GLU A 437 13.75 4.89 9.91
N PRO A 438 13.73 3.55 10.08
CA PRO A 438 14.67 2.86 10.95
C PRO A 438 16.13 3.12 10.56
N GLY A 439 16.96 3.42 11.56
CA GLY A 439 18.39 3.69 11.38
C GLY A 439 18.72 5.06 10.80
N ALA A 440 17.73 5.88 10.45
CA ALA A 440 17.94 7.25 10.04
C ALA A 440 17.93 8.22 11.23
N ASP A 441 18.79 9.24 11.15
CA ASP A 441 18.77 10.37 12.07
C ASP A 441 17.76 11.42 11.63
N TYR A 442 17.04 11.97 12.59
CA TYR A 442 16.08 13.04 12.42
C TYR A 442 16.38 14.18 13.39
N VAL A 443 16.00 15.39 12.97
CA VAL A 443 16.02 16.58 13.82
C VAL A 443 14.65 17.26 13.79
N ILE A 444 14.28 17.83 14.93
CA ILE A 444 13.26 18.86 15.03
C ILE A 444 13.99 20.18 15.18
N GLU A 445 13.63 21.15 14.35
CA GLU A 445 14.16 22.52 14.41
C GLU A 445 13.01 23.50 14.62
N SER A 446 13.30 24.64 15.27
CA SER A 446 12.37 25.74 15.46
C SER A 446 12.81 27.01 14.73
N ALA A 447 11.85 27.87 14.41
CA ALA A 447 12.11 29.17 13.78
C ALA A 447 11.04 30.22 14.13
N ASP A 448 11.43 31.50 14.09
CA ASP A 448 10.52 32.65 14.22
C ASP A 448 9.73 32.93 12.93
N ALA A 449 10.13 32.33 11.80
CA ALA A 449 9.49 32.44 10.50
C ALA A 449 9.58 31.11 9.75
N GLU A 450 8.57 30.80 8.92
CA GLU A 450 8.51 29.59 8.09
C GLU A 450 9.76 29.40 7.20
N THR A 451 10.40 30.49 6.78
CA THR A 451 11.62 30.45 5.97
C THR A 451 12.91 30.22 6.77
N GLY A 452 12.84 30.14 8.09
CA GLY A 452 13.99 30.11 8.99
C GLY A 452 14.51 31.51 9.38
N PRO A 453 15.71 31.62 9.98
CA PRO A 453 16.68 30.54 10.19
C PRO A 453 16.18 29.48 11.18
N TRP A 454 16.57 28.22 10.94
CA TRP A 454 16.15 27.07 11.72
C TRP A 454 17.19 26.70 12.76
N THR A 455 16.75 26.41 13.99
CA THR A 455 17.61 26.02 15.12
C THR A 455 17.17 24.66 15.66
N GLU A 456 18.10 23.71 15.77
CA GLU A 456 17.81 22.38 16.33
C GLU A 456 17.35 22.47 17.79
N VAL A 457 16.24 21.78 18.09
CA VAL A 457 15.65 21.67 19.43
C VAL A 457 15.56 20.23 19.92
N LEU A 458 15.51 19.27 19.01
CA LEU A 458 15.52 17.84 19.32
C LEU A 458 16.21 17.07 18.18
N SER A 459 16.92 16.00 18.50
CA SER A 459 17.50 15.10 17.49
C SER A 459 17.54 13.67 18.00
N GLY A 460 17.44 12.70 17.08
CA GLY A 460 17.52 11.28 17.40
C GLY A 460 17.18 10.38 16.22
N SER A 461 17.21 9.07 16.48
CA SER A 461 16.94 8.02 15.50
C SER A 461 15.95 7.00 16.06
N VAL A 462 15.22 6.32 15.18
CA VAL A 462 14.43 5.13 15.56
C VAL A 462 15.15 3.86 15.09
N PRO A 463 15.28 2.81 15.93
CA PRO A 463 15.99 1.59 15.54
C PRO A 463 15.13 0.61 14.72
N TYR A 464 13.81 0.73 14.74
CA TYR A 464 12.84 -0.15 14.07
C TYR A 464 11.56 0.64 13.71
N PRO A 465 10.68 0.14 12.82
CA PRO A 465 9.43 0.81 12.47
C PRO A 465 8.53 0.90 13.70
N VAL A 466 8.17 2.09 14.15
CA VAL A 466 7.42 2.25 15.40
C VAL A 466 6.57 3.51 15.36
N GLU A 467 5.39 3.46 15.99
CA GLU A 467 4.69 4.68 16.38
C GLU A 467 5.40 5.33 17.58
N ILE A 468 5.90 6.55 17.41
CA ILE A 468 6.66 7.26 18.42
C ILE A 468 6.07 8.65 18.68
N THR A 469 6.07 9.06 19.94
CA THR A 469 5.79 10.44 20.37
C THR A 469 7.09 11.19 20.62
N LEU A 470 7.32 12.26 19.86
CA LEU A 470 8.43 13.19 20.02
C LEU A 470 7.95 14.37 20.87
N GLU A 471 8.60 14.60 22.00
CA GLU A 471 8.26 15.68 22.93
C GLU A 471 9.30 16.81 22.85
N VAL A 472 8.86 18.01 22.51
CA VAL A 472 9.65 19.24 22.50
C VAL A 472 9.18 20.12 23.66
N PRO A 473 9.91 20.18 24.79
CA PRO A 473 9.57 21.05 25.90
C PRO A 473 9.87 22.51 25.57
N ASP A 474 9.21 23.43 26.28
CA ASP A 474 9.40 24.89 26.14
C ASP A 474 9.21 25.37 24.67
N ALA A 475 8.32 24.71 23.93
CA ALA A 475 8.04 24.95 22.53
C ALA A 475 7.30 26.27 22.33
N THR A 476 8.06 27.36 22.28
CA THR A 476 7.57 28.76 22.23
C THR A 476 7.73 29.43 20.86
N ALA A 477 8.52 28.87 19.96
CA ALA A 477 8.62 29.37 18.59
C ALA A 477 7.33 29.13 17.79
N PRO A 478 6.97 30.00 16.84
CA PRO A 478 5.77 29.84 16.02
C PRO A 478 5.87 28.71 14.98
N PHE A 479 7.08 28.29 14.59
CA PHE A 479 7.30 27.22 13.61
C PHE A 479 8.23 26.14 14.13
N TYR A 480 7.89 24.88 13.85
CA TYR A 480 8.76 23.72 13.97
C TYR A 480 8.82 22.95 12.67
N ARG A 481 9.90 22.21 12.44
CA ARG A 481 9.94 21.24 11.35
C ARG A 481 10.64 19.96 11.77
N LEU A 482 10.07 18.83 11.40
CA LEU A 482 10.69 17.52 11.50
C LEU A 482 11.35 17.20 10.15
N ARG A 483 12.64 16.91 10.15
CA ARG A 483 13.35 16.51 8.93
C ARG A 483 14.36 15.40 9.19
N LYS A 484 14.58 14.57 8.16
CA LYS A 484 15.72 13.64 8.13
C LYS A 484 17.02 14.45 8.11
N SER A 485 18.01 14.04 8.88
CA SER A 485 19.35 14.60 8.84
C SER A 485 20.00 14.27 7.50
N ALA A 486 20.77 15.21 6.94
CA ALA A 486 21.64 14.87 5.82
C ALA A 486 22.72 13.90 6.33
N PRO A 487 23.06 12.85 5.56
CA PRO A 487 24.09 11.89 5.94
C PRO A 487 25.48 12.52 6.06
#